data_AF-A0AA38JEL1-F1
#
_entry.id   AF-A0AA38JEL1-F1
#
_cell.length_a   1.000
_cell.length_b   1.000
_cell.length_c   1.000
_cell.angle_alpha   90.00
_cell.angle_beta   90.00
_cell.angle_gamma   90.00
#
_symmetry.space_group_name_H-M   'P 1'
#
loop_
_entity.id
_entity.type
_entity.pdbx_description
1 polymer ?
#
loop_
_entity_poly.entity_id
_entity_poly.type
_entity_poly.pdbx_seq_one_letter_code
_entity_poly.pdbx_strand_id
1 'polypeptide(L)'
;MNSETQRIQFLESERKQVFVEKTRAEIRAERLQRRIDELETRLQELQEDKDRSMLQHRIDKLEAMLQEPQEDTDRIDDIPKIALNEVSVDLHPIRTLVPPNLTDEDDLATMENQGHADRLEEELQVSQTDVTLPAGRSSVLSLNHESDGVATHKQCEKEIGNSLQAGIEMDILAEPTTIASESAISVTVLLPYPDDALQSKNAQLWFPSAFEYLNHDLGSDYTALISSWIELERAKDWTYTPRGISPKNRPKELSFWITNCRYDRRNNDPKFQPYDLDHFRKNFMTWWNNLQPSWRLNNPDLMPGQGSGSGFGTEWGTLDTSGKNGWLSVIVCLKWWGIGLGDDRESALGDEWRGAVEDVLFMLNGLISVLSQNN
;
A
#
# COMPACT_ATOMS: atom_id res chain seq x y z
N MET A 1 -16.61 4.81 50.35
CA MET A 1 -15.67 4.65 49.22
C MET A 1 -14.40 5.40 49.57
N ASN A 2 -13.22 4.81 49.33
CA ASN A 2 -11.94 5.33 49.83
C ASN A 2 -11.46 6.52 48.98
N SER A 3 -11.08 7.63 49.63
CA SER A 3 -10.65 8.89 48.99
C SER A 3 -9.46 8.69 48.04
N GLU A 4 -8.55 7.77 48.38
CA GLU A 4 -7.38 7.44 47.57
C GLU A 4 -7.74 6.81 46.22
N THR A 5 -8.76 5.94 46.18
CA THR A 5 -9.19 5.29 44.92
C THR A 5 -9.73 6.31 43.92
N GLN A 6 -10.44 7.34 44.40
CA GLN A 6 -10.94 8.42 43.54
C GLN A 6 -9.80 9.26 42.98
N ARG A 7 -8.78 9.54 43.79
CA ARG A 7 -7.59 10.29 43.36
C ARG A 7 -6.80 9.53 42.28
N ILE A 8 -6.64 8.21 42.43
CA ILE A 8 -5.95 7.38 41.43
C ILE A 8 -6.72 7.40 40.10
N GLN A 9 -8.04 7.20 40.13
CA GLN A 9 -8.87 7.23 38.92
C GLN A 9 -8.81 8.57 38.18
N PHE A 10 -8.79 9.69 38.91
CA PHE A 10 -8.65 11.02 38.34
C PHE A 10 -7.28 11.21 37.63
N LEU A 11 -6.19 10.83 38.28
CA LEU A 11 -4.85 10.92 37.68
C LEU A 11 -4.71 10.00 36.46
N GLU A 12 -5.34 8.82 36.47
CA GLU A 12 -5.39 7.94 35.30
C GLU A 12 -6.17 8.55 34.14
N SER A 13 -7.30 9.23 34.40
CA SER A 13 -8.05 9.90 33.33
C SER A 13 -7.28 11.09 32.76
N GLU A 14 -6.64 11.87 33.62
CA GLU A 14 -5.80 13.01 33.22
C GLU A 14 -4.60 12.54 32.38
N ARG A 15 -3.89 11.49 32.83
CA ARG A 15 -2.79 10.88 32.06
C ARG A 15 -3.24 10.43 30.67
N LYS A 16 -4.41 9.80 30.56
CA LYS A 16 -4.98 9.37 29.28
C LYS A 16 -5.31 10.56 28.38
N GLN A 17 -5.86 11.63 28.94
CA GLN A 17 -6.16 12.85 28.20
C GLN A 17 -4.88 13.50 27.65
N VAL A 18 -3.87 13.69 28.49
CA VAL A 18 -2.56 14.26 28.09
C VAL A 18 -1.92 13.42 26.98
N PHE A 19 -1.99 12.10 27.06
CA PHE A 19 -1.49 11.22 26.00
C PHE A 19 -2.21 11.45 24.66
N VAL A 20 -3.54 11.53 24.66
CA VAL A 20 -4.33 11.80 23.44
C VAL A 20 -3.99 13.17 22.85
N GLU A 21 -3.84 14.20 23.67
CA GLU A 21 -3.46 15.54 23.23
C GLU A 21 -2.05 15.55 22.62
N LYS A 22 -1.09 14.85 23.24
CA LYS A 22 0.26 14.66 22.70
C LYS A 22 0.22 14.01 21.32
N THR A 23 -0.50 12.90 21.16
CA THR A 23 -0.61 12.22 19.86
C THR A 23 -1.25 13.12 18.79
N ARG A 24 -2.25 13.93 19.15
CA ARG A 24 -2.85 14.90 18.21
C ARG A 24 -1.85 15.98 17.79
N ALA A 25 -1.05 16.48 18.72
CA ALA A 25 -0.02 17.48 18.44
C ALA A 25 1.06 16.91 17.51
N GLU A 26 1.48 15.67 17.73
CA GLU A 26 2.47 14.96 16.90
C GLU A 26 1.96 14.77 15.46
N ILE A 27 0.73 14.28 15.28
CA ILE A 27 0.10 14.18 13.95
C ILE A 27 0.00 15.55 13.25
N ARG A 28 -0.30 16.61 14.00
CA ARG A 28 -0.35 17.97 13.45
C ARG A 28 1.04 18.45 13.02
N ALA A 29 2.08 18.16 13.80
CA ALA A 29 3.46 18.51 13.45
C ALA A 29 3.91 17.77 12.18
N GLU A 30 3.64 16.48 12.06
CA GLU A 30 3.96 15.71 10.85
C GLU A 30 3.26 16.27 9.60
N ARG A 31 1.99 16.68 9.72
CA ARG A 31 1.25 17.31 8.60
C ARG A 31 1.87 18.65 8.19
N LEU A 32 2.29 19.46 9.15
CA LEU A 32 2.98 20.72 8.86
C LEU A 32 4.32 20.48 8.20
N GLN A 33 5.10 19.49 8.64
CA GLN A 33 6.37 19.14 8.01
C GLN A 33 6.17 18.73 6.55
N ARG A 34 5.18 17.88 6.23
CA ARG A 34 4.86 17.52 4.84
C ARG A 34 4.53 18.74 3.98
N ARG A 35 3.84 19.73 4.55
CA ARG A 35 3.50 20.95 3.84
C ARG A 35 4.73 21.83 3.58
N ILE A 36 5.70 21.83 4.49
CA ILE A 36 6.99 22.51 4.30
C ILE A 36 7.74 21.84 3.13
N ASP A 37 7.93 20.53 3.17
CA ASP A 37 8.65 19.78 2.13
C ASP A 37 7.99 19.96 0.73
N GLU A 38 6.65 19.98 0.67
CA GLU A 38 5.91 20.24 -0.57
C GLU A 38 6.14 21.66 -1.09
N LEU A 39 6.17 22.66 -0.21
CA LEU A 39 6.42 24.05 -0.59
C LEU A 39 7.87 24.26 -1.03
N GLU A 40 8.83 23.60 -0.39
CA GLU A 40 10.24 23.63 -0.79
C GLU A 40 10.43 23.03 -2.19
N THR A 41 9.78 21.90 -2.48
CA THR A 41 9.80 21.28 -3.81
C THR A 41 9.23 22.22 -4.87
N ARG A 42 8.07 22.84 -4.62
CA ARG A 42 7.48 23.82 -5.54
C ARG A 42 8.35 25.05 -5.75
N LEU A 43 9.05 25.51 -4.71
CA LEU A 43 9.97 26.63 -4.80
C LEU A 43 11.15 26.28 -5.71
N GLN A 44 11.67 25.06 -5.61
CA GLN A 44 12.72 24.58 -6.50
C GLN A 44 12.26 24.51 -7.96
N GLU A 45 11.09 23.93 -8.24
CA GLU A 45 10.53 23.86 -9.60
C GLU A 45 10.36 25.25 -10.24
N LEU A 46 9.83 26.21 -9.47
CA LEU A 46 9.69 27.60 -9.94
C LEU A 46 11.04 28.27 -10.21
N GLN A 47 12.07 27.95 -9.43
CA GLN A 47 13.41 28.47 -9.65
C GLN A 47 14.03 27.89 -10.93
N GLU A 48 13.87 26.59 -11.17
CA GLU A 48 14.31 25.93 -12.39
C GLU A 48 13.60 26.47 -13.64
N ASP A 49 12.29 26.70 -13.55
CA ASP A 49 11.50 27.30 -14.64
C ASP A 49 11.93 28.75 -14.94
N LYS A 50 12.24 29.53 -13.90
CA LYS A 50 12.76 30.89 -14.05
C LYS A 50 14.12 30.88 -14.75
N ASP A 51 15.02 29.99 -14.34
CA ASP A 51 16.36 29.87 -14.92
C ASP A 51 16.27 29.38 -16.37
N ARG A 52 15.38 28.43 -16.66
CA ARG A 52 15.06 27.98 -18.03
C ARG A 52 14.53 29.11 -18.91
N SER A 53 13.59 29.91 -18.40
CA SER A 53 13.04 31.06 -19.12
C SER A 53 14.12 32.12 -19.41
N MET A 54 15.00 32.39 -18.45
CA MET A 54 16.13 33.30 -18.63
C MET A 54 17.11 32.80 -19.71
N LEU A 55 17.42 31.51 -19.71
CA LEU A 55 18.28 30.89 -20.73
C LEU A 55 17.63 30.94 -22.11
N GLN A 56 16.35 30.62 -22.22
CA GLN A 56 15.62 30.70 -23.48
C GLN A 56 15.64 32.13 -24.05
N HIS A 57 15.38 33.14 -23.21
CA HIS A 57 15.44 34.52 -23.64
C HIS A 57 16.84 34.93 -24.16
N ARG A 58 17.91 34.42 -23.54
CA ARG A 58 19.29 34.65 -24.02
C ARG A 58 19.54 33.97 -25.38
N ILE A 59 19.00 32.77 -25.58
CA ILE A 59 19.08 32.05 -26.87
C ILE A 59 18.36 32.86 -27.95
N ASP A 60 17.10 33.23 -27.71
CA ASP A 60 16.30 34.00 -28.68
C ASP A 60 16.98 35.33 -29.05
N LYS A 61 17.63 35.99 -28.08
CA LYS A 61 18.41 37.21 -28.32
C LYS A 61 19.63 36.97 -29.21
N LEU A 62 20.36 35.87 -29.00
CA LEU A 62 21.52 35.52 -29.83
C LEU A 62 21.08 35.13 -31.26
N GLU A 63 19.97 34.42 -31.39
CA GLU A 63 19.38 34.08 -32.70
C GLU A 63 18.97 35.34 -33.47
N ALA A 64 18.35 36.32 -32.79
CA ALA A 64 18.02 37.62 -33.38
C ALA A 64 19.26 38.40 -33.85
N MET A 65 20.36 38.37 -33.07
CA MET A 65 21.63 38.99 -33.48
C MET A 65 22.28 38.30 -34.69
N LEU A 66 22.07 36.99 -34.87
CA LEU A 66 22.56 36.26 -36.04
C LEU A 66 21.69 36.47 -37.28
N GLN A 67 20.43 36.83 -37.12
CA GLN A 67 19.48 37.11 -38.21
C GLN A 67 19.48 38.58 -38.65
N GLU A 68 20.20 39.48 -37.96
CA GLU A 68 20.44 40.82 -38.48
C GLU A 68 21.16 40.70 -39.85
N PRO A 69 20.52 41.13 -40.95
CA PRO A 69 21.11 41.01 -42.26
C PRO A 69 22.41 41.80 -42.30
N GLN A 70 23.51 41.14 -42.71
CA GLN A 70 24.75 41.82 -43.03
C GLN A 70 24.54 42.67 -44.30
N GLU A 71 23.88 43.82 -44.16
CA GLU A 71 23.60 44.74 -45.28
C GLU A 71 24.83 45.54 -45.75
N ASP A 72 26.05 45.19 -45.31
CA ASP A 72 27.26 45.97 -45.59
C ASP A 72 28.48 45.12 -46.03
N THR A 73 28.28 43.89 -46.51
CA THR A 73 29.37 43.07 -47.08
C THR A 73 29.64 43.34 -48.57
N ASP A 74 28.80 44.11 -49.26
CA ASP A 74 29.01 44.52 -50.67
C ASP A 74 30.05 45.66 -50.84
N ARG A 75 30.86 45.94 -49.81
CA ARG A 75 31.92 46.98 -49.82
C ARG A 75 33.33 46.45 -49.55
N ILE A 76 33.57 45.16 -49.76
CA ILE A 76 34.88 44.52 -49.51
C ILE A 76 35.54 44.06 -50.82
N ASP A 77 35.73 44.98 -51.77
CA ASP A 77 36.60 44.76 -52.94
C ASP A 77 38.01 45.36 -52.78
N ASP A 78 38.30 46.06 -51.67
CA ASP A 78 39.59 46.75 -51.44
C ASP A 78 40.33 46.31 -50.17
N ILE A 79 40.43 45.00 -49.90
CA ILE A 79 41.39 44.49 -48.90
C ILE A 79 42.69 44.10 -49.60
N PRO A 80 43.83 44.77 -49.31
CA PRO A 80 45.13 44.38 -49.83
C PRO A 80 45.45 42.95 -49.39
N LYS A 81 45.90 42.12 -50.34
CA LYS A 81 46.51 40.82 -50.08
C LYS A 81 47.72 40.98 -49.15
N ILE A 82 47.49 40.94 -47.85
CA ILE A 82 48.56 40.78 -46.86
C ILE A 82 48.93 39.30 -46.90
N ALA A 83 50.18 39.05 -47.27
CA ALA A 83 50.77 37.74 -47.38
C ALA A 83 50.51 36.91 -46.11
N LEU A 84 49.87 35.76 -46.29
CA LEU A 84 49.84 34.67 -45.33
C LEU A 84 51.27 34.15 -45.17
N ASN A 85 52.01 34.75 -44.24
CA ASN A 85 53.19 34.12 -43.67
C ASN A 85 52.72 33.04 -42.71
N GLU A 86 53.19 31.82 -42.97
CA GLU A 86 53.03 30.64 -42.14
C GLU A 86 53.42 30.93 -40.69
N VAL A 87 52.42 31.10 -39.81
CA VAL A 87 52.62 31.00 -38.36
C VAL A 87 52.30 29.56 -37.98
N SER A 88 53.36 28.76 -37.90
CA SER A 88 53.35 27.45 -37.25
C SER A 88 53.01 27.65 -35.78
N VAL A 89 51.77 27.33 -35.39
CA VAL A 89 51.34 27.34 -34.00
C VAL A 89 51.70 25.98 -33.39
N ASP A 90 52.78 25.95 -32.61
CA ASP A 90 53.16 24.80 -31.79
C ASP A 90 52.06 24.52 -30.75
N LEU A 91 51.27 23.48 -31.01
CA LEU A 91 50.35 22.87 -30.06
C LEU A 91 51.16 22.30 -28.88
N HIS A 92 51.28 23.08 -27.82
CA HIS A 92 51.78 22.59 -26.54
C HIS A 92 50.74 21.64 -25.92
N PRO A 93 51.16 20.51 -25.32
CA PRO A 93 50.24 19.56 -24.72
C PRO A 93 49.50 20.20 -23.55
N ILE A 94 48.18 20.02 -23.52
CA ILE A 94 47.30 20.42 -22.43
C ILE A 94 47.79 19.74 -21.15
N ARG A 95 48.38 20.54 -20.26
CA ARG A 95 48.75 20.14 -18.91
C ARG A 95 47.45 19.86 -18.15
N THR A 96 47.27 18.61 -17.75
CA THR A 96 46.19 18.15 -16.87
C THR A 96 46.22 18.98 -15.58
N LEU A 97 45.26 19.88 -15.42
CA LEU A 97 45.04 20.60 -14.17
C LEU A 97 44.42 19.60 -13.17
N VAL A 98 45.28 19.09 -12.29
CA VAL A 98 44.89 18.44 -11.05
C VAL A 98 44.17 19.49 -10.19
N PRO A 99 42.94 19.25 -9.73
CA PRO A 99 42.28 20.17 -8.82
C PRO A 99 43.05 20.23 -7.49
N PRO A 100 43.26 21.43 -6.92
CA PRO A 100 43.95 21.55 -5.65
C PRO A 100 43.12 20.90 -4.54
N ASN A 101 43.78 20.05 -3.75
CA ASN A 101 43.36 19.63 -2.42
C ASN A 101 43.00 20.87 -1.60
N LEU A 102 41.73 21.00 -1.24
CA LEU A 102 41.28 21.86 -0.15
C LEU A 102 41.39 21.03 1.14
N THR A 103 42.57 21.07 1.74
CA THR A 103 42.75 20.88 3.18
C THR A 103 42.75 22.26 3.82
N ASP A 104 42.21 22.32 5.05
CA ASP A 104 42.23 23.44 6.00
C ASP A 104 40.99 24.35 5.99
N GLU A 105 39.90 23.83 6.59
CA GLU A 105 38.88 24.61 7.31
C GLU A 105 38.71 23.93 8.69
N ASP A 106 39.75 24.05 9.51
CA ASP A 106 39.67 24.00 10.97
C ASP A 106 39.94 25.42 11.47
N ASP A 107 39.24 25.81 12.54
CA ASP A 107 39.32 27.08 13.29
C ASP A 107 38.55 28.30 12.74
N LEU A 108 37.23 28.35 12.98
CA LEU A 108 36.51 29.53 13.52
C LEU A 108 35.00 29.30 13.66
N ALA A 109 34.57 28.56 14.71
CA ALA A 109 33.22 28.69 15.28
C ALA A 109 33.14 28.16 16.71
N THR A 110 34.01 28.66 17.59
CA THR A 110 33.80 28.59 19.04
C THR A 110 33.50 30.01 19.51
N MET A 111 32.22 30.32 19.73
CA MET A 111 31.71 31.21 20.79
C MET A 111 30.23 31.57 20.53
N GLU A 112 29.46 31.55 21.63
CA GLU A 112 28.09 32.08 21.81
C GLU A 112 26.90 31.24 21.32
N ASN A 113 26.51 30.25 22.13
CA ASN A 113 25.15 30.27 22.69
C ASN A 113 25.06 29.45 23.99
N GLN A 114 25.52 30.06 25.09
CA GLN A 114 25.19 29.63 26.45
C GLN A 114 24.04 30.52 26.94
N GLY A 115 22.84 29.96 27.10
CA GLY A 115 21.69 30.71 27.59
C GLY A 115 20.45 29.85 27.82
N HIS A 116 20.34 29.31 29.02
CA HIS A 116 19.11 28.91 29.72
C HIS A 116 18.23 27.77 29.18
N ALA A 117 18.42 26.58 29.77
CA ALA A 117 17.36 25.91 30.53
C ALA A 117 17.97 24.93 31.57
N ASP A 118 17.83 25.32 32.83
CA ASP A 118 17.68 24.53 34.07
C ASP A 118 18.02 23.02 34.05
N ARG A 119 18.98 22.50 34.84
CA ARG A 119 19.08 22.52 36.32
C ARG A 119 17.84 21.93 37.01
N LEU A 120 17.84 20.61 37.20
CA LEU A 120 17.80 19.91 38.50
C LEU A 120 17.44 18.43 38.26
N GLU A 121 18.45 17.61 37.98
CA GLU A 121 18.46 16.19 38.39
C GLU A 121 19.54 16.05 39.45
N GLU A 122 19.15 16.01 40.72
CA GLU A 122 19.93 15.32 41.74
C GLU A 122 19.04 14.91 42.92
N GLU A 123 19.34 13.72 43.43
CA GLU A 123 18.96 13.13 44.70
C GLU A 123 17.56 12.50 44.87
N LEU A 124 17.53 11.18 44.74
CA LEU A 124 17.10 10.30 45.85
C LEU A 124 17.65 8.88 45.66
N GLN A 125 18.87 8.67 46.16
CA GLN A 125 19.34 7.37 46.64
C GLN A 125 18.69 7.10 48.01
N VAL A 126 17.80 6.11 48.11
CA VAL A 126 17.45 5.47 49.39
C VAL A 126 17.29 3.96 49.18
N SER A 127 18.29 3.25 49.67
CA SER A 127 18.22 1.99 50.44
C SER A 127 17.49 0.79 49.83
N GLN A 128 18.30 -0.14 49.32
CA GLN A 128 17.98 -1.56 49.32
C GLN A 128 17.81 -2.04 50.77
N THR A 129 16.65 -2.59 51.10
CA THR A 129 16.47 -3.43 52.30
C THR A 129 16.01 -4.81 51.87
N ASP A 130 16.79 -5.80 52.30
CA ASP A 130 16.49 -7.22 52.34
C ASP A 130 15.03 -7.51 52.73
N VAL A 131 14.33 -8.30 51.92
CA VAL A 131 13.20 -9.09 52.38
C VAL A 131 13.41 -10.53 51.94
N THR A 132 13.92 -11.30 52.90
CA THR A 132 14.01 -12.76 52.92
C THR A 132 12.63 -13.39 52.68
N LEU A 133 12.50 -14.16 51.60
CA LEU A 133 11.37 -15.06 51.37
C LEU A 133 11.59 -16.37 52.14
N PRO A 134 10.60 -16.87 52.92
CA PRO A 134 10.68 -18.21 53.47
C PRO A 134 10.14 -19.25 52.48
N ALA A 135 10.93 -20.29 52.28
CA ALA A 135 10.50 -21.57 51.73
C ALA A 135 9.58 -22.31 52.72
N GLY A 136 8.53 -22.97 52.21
CA GLY A 136 7.69 -23.80 53.08
C GLY A 136 6.49 -24.51 52.42
N ARG A 137 6.76 -25.70 51.89
CA ARG A 137 5.98 -26.96 52.00
C ARG A 137 4.63 -27.18 51.29
N SER A 138 4.69 -28.17 50.38
CA SER A 138 3.88 -29.40 50.23
C SER A 138 2.47 -29.52 50.82
N SER A 139 1.52 -29.93 49.97
CA SER A 139 0.80 -31.23 50.04
C SER A 139 -0.07 -31.38 48.78
N VAL A 140 0.15 -32.36 47.89
CA VAL A 140 -0.43 -33.72 47.92
C VAL A 140 -1.95 -33.73 48.05
N LEU A 141 -2.64 -34.08 46.95
CA LEU A 141 -3.76 -35.03 46.94
C LEU A 141 -4.00 -35.51 45.50
N SER A 142 -3.65 -36.77 45.28
CA SER A 142 -4.17 -37.61 44.18
C SER A 142 -5.64 -37.95 44.45
N LEU A 143 -6.42 -38.17 43.38
CA LEU A 143 -7.28 -39.34 43.21
C LEU A 143 -8.01 -39.30 41.85
N ASN A 144 -7.55 -40.19 40.96
CA ASN A 144 -8.29 -41.09 40.07
C ASN A 144 -9.75 -40.77 39.71
N HIS A 145 -10.07 -40.82 38.42
CA HIS A 145 -11.01 -41.83 37.94
C HIS A 145 -10.82 -42.17 36.44
N GLU A 146 -10.68 -43.47 36.19
CA GLU A 146 -10.72 -44.17 34.90
C GLU A 146 -12.14 -44.23 34.32
N SER A 147 -12.24 -44.43 33.00
CA SER A 147 -13.25 -45.22 32.25
C SER A 147 -13.38 -44.60 30.84
N ASP A 148 -12.75 -45.16 29.82
CA ASP A 148 -13.12 -46.33 29.00
C ASP A 148 -14.18 -46.06 27.92
N GLY A 149 -13.88 -46.57 26.71
CA GLY A 149 -14.76 -46.64 25.53
C GLY A 149 -14.10 -46.04 24.29
N VAL A 150 -13.16 -46.70 23.61
CA VAL A 150 -13.35 -47.83 22.66
C VAL A 150 -14.52 -47.61 21.69
N ALA A 151 -14.21 -47.15 20.47
CA ALA A 151 -14.83 -47.64 19.23
C ALA A 151 -13.94 -47.32 18.02
N THR A 152 -13.32 -48.37 17.51
CA THR A 152 -12.66 -48.50 16.22
C THR A 152 -13.66 -48.50 15.05
N HIS A 153 -13.39 -47.77 13.97
CA HIS A 153 -13.93 -48.07 12.62
C HIS A 153 -13.00 -47.44 11.57
N LYS A 154 -11.92 -48.10 11.14
CA LYS A 154 -11.81 -48.99 9.97
C LYS A 154 -12.59 -48.54 8.72
N GLN A 155 -11.78 -48.12 7.74
CA GLN A 155 -11.75 -48.54 6.33
C GLN A 155 -13.10 -48.68 5.61
N CYS A 156 -13.34 -47.80 4.63
CA CYS A 156 -14.23 -48.09 3.52
C CYS A 156 -13.55 -47.66 2.21
N GLU A 157 -12.66 -48.53 1.73
CA GLU A 157 -12.35 -48.65 0.31
C GLU A 157 -13.19 -49.80 -0.22
N LYS A 158 -14.04 -49.54 -1.23
CA LYS A 158 -14.35 -50.51 -2.29
C LYS A 158 -15.14 -49.87 -3.43
N GLU A 159 -14.52 -49.94 -4.60
CA GLU A 159 -15.12 -50.44 -5.85
C GLU A 159 -16.40 -49.77 -6.36
N ILE A 160 -16.24 -48.82 -7.28
CA ILE A 160 -17.03 -48.80 -8.51
C ILE A 160 -16.07 -48.68 -9.69
N GLY A 161 -15.76 -49.83 -10.28
CA GLY A 161 -15.18 -49.92 -11.61
C GLY A 161 -16.28 -50.19 -12.64
N ASN A 162 -16.04 -49.65 -13.83
CA ASN A 162 -16.54 -50.08 -15.14
C ASN A 162 -18.04 -49.91 -15.43
N SER A 163 -18.35 -49.01 -16.37
CA SER A 163 -18.93 -49.34 -17.67
C SER A 163 -19.47 -48.08 -18.36
N LEU A 164 -18.80 -47.61 -19.42
CA LEU A 164 -19.35 -47.65 -20.78
C LEU A 164 -18.44 -46.89 -21.75
N GLN A 165 -17.85 -47.70 -22.61
CA GLN A 165 -17.14 -47.34 -23.81
C GLN A 165 -18.18 -47.16 -24.92
N ALA A 166 -18.28 -45.96 -25.47
CA ALA A 166 -18.96 -45.71 -26.75
C ALA A 166 -18.13 -44.67 -27.51
N GLY A 167 -17.51 -45.15 -28.59
CA GLY A 167 -16.68 -44.34 -29.46
C GLY A 167 -17.49 -43.34 -30.27
N ILE A 168 -16.89 -42.17 -30.49
CA ILE A 168 -17.18 -41.29 -31.61
C ILE A 168 -15.82 -40.88 -32.17
N GLU A 169 -15.37 -41.61 -33.18
CA GLU A 169 -14.44 -41.09 -34.18
C GLU A 169 -15.18 -40.04 -35.01
N MET A 170 -14.68 -38.81 -35.03
CA MET A 170 -14.87 -37.92 -36.18
C MET A 170 -13.58 -37.15 -36.44
N ASP A 171 -12.98 -37.52 -37.57
CA ASP A 171 -12.02 -36.74 -38.34
C ASP A 171 -12.52 -35.30 -38.53
N ILE A 172 -11.73 -34.33 -38.07
CA ILE A 172 -11.70 -32.99 -38.66
C ILE A 172 -10.22 -32.56 -38.75
N LEU A 173 -9.65 -32.78 -39.93
CA LEU A 173 -8.43 -32.13 -40.39
C LEU A 173 -8.75 -30.66 -40.69
N ALA A 174 -8.27 -29.74 -39.86
CA ALA A 174 -8.20 -28.32 -40.20
C ALA A 174 -6.86 -27.76 -39.71
N GLU A 175 -6.08 -27.23 -40.65
CA GLU A 175 -4.75 -26.66 -40.43
C GLU A 175 -4.81 -25.42 -39.53
N PRO A 176 -3.87 -25.26 -38.57
CA PRO A 176 -3.81 -24.04 -37.77
C PRO A 176 -3.16 -22.93 -38.61
N THR A 177 -4.01 -22.04 -39.12
CA THR A 177 -3.59 -20.75 -39.65
C THR A 177 -2.85 -20.00 -38.55
N THR A 178 -1.57 -19.73 -38.79
CA THR A 178 -0.71 -18.88 -37.95
C THR A 178 -1.27 -17.46 -37.96
N ILE A 179 -2.11 -17.14 -36.98
CA ILE A 179 -2.54 -15.76 -36.72
C ILE A 179 -1.38 -15.08 -36.01
N ALA A 180 -0.82 -14.07 -36.66
CA ALA A 180 0.20 -13.21 -36.10
C ALA A 180 -0.30 -12.60 -34.80
N SER A 181 0.45 -12.84 -33.73
CA SER A 181 0.24 -12.29 -32.40
C SER A 181 0.38 -10.76 -32.47
N GLU A 182 -0.72 -10.07 -32.71
CA GLU A 182 -0.81 -8.62 -32.49
C GLU A 182 -0.62 -8.40 -31.00
N SER A 183 0.56 -7.92 -30.64
CA SER A 183 0.89 -7.41 -29.31
C SER A 183 -0.01 -6.21 -29.03
N ALA A 184 -1.21 -6.47 -28.52
CA ALA A 184 -2.16 -5.46 -28.11
C ALA A 184 -1.51 -4.65 -27.01
N ILE A 185 -1.30 -3.36 -27.27
CA ILE A 185 -0.84 -2.40 -26.27
C ILE A 185 -1.91 -2.36 -25.18
N SER A 186 -1.65 -3.04 -24.06
CA SER A 186 -2.49 -2.93 -22.87
C SER A 186 -2.44 -1.50 -22.36
N VAL A 187 -3.45 -0.72 -22.72
CA VAL A 187 -3.67 0.60 -22.16
C VAL A 187 -3.98 0.41 -20.68
N THR A 188 -3.12 0.96 -19.81
CA THR A 188 -3.35 1.01 -18.37
C THR A 188 -4.65 1.78 -18.09
N VAL A 189 -5.68 1.09 -17.60
CA VAL A 189 -6.99 1.68 -17.29
C VAL A 189 -7.12 1.85 -15.78
N LEU A 190 -6.73 3.03 -15.29
CA LEU A 190 -7.09 3.45 -13.93
C LEU A 190 -8.54 3.94 -13.91
N LEU A 191 -9.25 3.67 -12.81
CA LEU A 191 -10.62 4.14 -12.66
C LEU A 191 -10.64 5.66 -12.42
N PRO A 192 -11.61 6.38 -13.02
CA PRO A 192 -11.87 7.76 -12.63
C PRO A 192 -12.39 7.82 -11.19
N TYR A 193 -12.08 8.91 -10.49
CA TYR A 193 -12.64 9.14 -9.17
C TYR A 193 -14.17 9.32 -9.25
N PRO A 194 -14.96 8.69 -8.37
CA PRO A 194 -16.42 8.81 -8.40
C PRO A 194 -16.89 10.22 -7.97
N ASP A 195 -17.57 10.94 -8.86
CA ASP A 195 -18.03 12.31 -8.62
C ASP A 195 -19.01 12.42 -7.43
N ASP A 196 -19.82 11.39 -7.20
CA ASP A 196 -20.78 11.38 -6.09
C ASP A 196 -20.09 11.26 -4.72
N ALA A 197 -18.90 10.65 -4.66
CA ALA A 197 -18.07 10.67 -3.46
C ALA A 197 -17.55 12.09 -3.13
N LEU A 198 -17.37 12.96 -4.13
CA LEU A 198 -17.02 14.37 -3.88
C LEU A 198 -18.15 15.14 -3.20
N GLN A 199 -19.40 14.70 -3.35
CA GLN A 199 -20.56 15.37 -2.77
C GLN A 199 -20.89 14.84 -1.36
N SER A 200 -20.49 13.60 -1.06
CA SER A 200 -20.71 12.98 0.24
C SER A 200 -19.71 13.49 1.29
N LYS A 201 -20.24 14.15 2.33
CA LYS A 201 -19.44 14.56 3.50
C LYS A 201 -18.77 13.37 4.19
N ASN A 202 -19.40 12.20 4.18
CA ASN A 202 -18.84 11.00 4.79
C ASN A 202 -17.67 10.46 3.97
N ALA A 203 -17.81 10.41 2.63
CA ALA A 203 -16.76 9.95 1.74
C ALA A 203 -15.50 10.84 1.82
N GLN A 204 -15.67 12.17 1.81
CA GLN A 204 -14.56 13.14 1.87
C GLN A 204 -13.61 12.93 3.05
N LEU A 205 -14.05 12.30 4.15
CA LEU A 205 -13.22 12.09 5.33
C LEU A 205 -12.16 10.99 5.16
N TRP A 206 -12.34 10.07 4.22
CA TRP A 206 -11.49 8.87 4.15
C TRP A 206 -11.33 8.28 2.75
N PHE A 207 -12.37 8.37 1.91
CA PHE A 207 -12.44 7.71 0.62
C PHE A 207 -11.42 8.25 -0.41
N PRO A 208 -11.15 9.57 -0.53
CA PRO A 208 -10.11 10.08 -1.44
C PRO A 208 -8.78 9.34 -1.33
N SER A 209 -8.24 9.27 -0.12
CA SER A 209 -6.95 8.64 0.15
C SER A 209 -7.01 7.11 0.03
N ALA A 210 -8.14 6.48 0.37
CA ALA A 210 -8.33 5.04 0.19
C ALA A 210 -8.39 4.65 -1.29
N PHE A 211 -9.12 5.43 -2.10
CA PHE A 211 -9.28 5.20 -3.52
C PHE A 211 -7.95 5.39 -4.26
N GLU A 212 -7.27 6.52 -4.03
CA GLU A 212 -5.93 6.76 -4.59
C GLU A 212 -4.96 5.63 -4.23
N TYR A 213 -5.02 5.14 -2.98
CA TYR A 213 -4.20 4.02 -2.54
C TYR A 213 -4.55 2.69 -3.21
N LEU A 214 -5.80 2.44 -3.58
CA LEU A 214 -6.23 1.17 -4.16
C LEU A 214 -6.20 1.14 -5.70
N ASN A 215 -6.33 2.29 -6.35
CA ASN A 215 -6.47 2.44 -7.80
C ASN A 215 -5.13 2.21 -8.53
N HIS A 216 -4.73 0.95 -8.61
CA HIS A 216 -3.54 0.48 -9.32
C HIS A 216 -3.94 -0.44 -10.47
N ASP A 217 -3.18 -0.39 -11.56
CA ASP A 217 -3.35 -1.30 -12.69
C ASP A 217 -2.73 -2.67 -12.37
N LEU A 218 -3.59 -3.58 -11.89
CA LEU A 218 -3.23 -4.97 -11.61
C LEU A 218 -3.95 -5.95 -12.56
N GLY A 219 -4.67 -5.45 -13.57
CA GLY A 219 -5.49 -6.25 -14.47
C GLY A 219 -6.99 -5.98 -14.32
N SER A 220 -7.75 -6.40 -15.33
CA SER A 220 -9.19 -6.11 -15.47
C SER A 220 -10.02 -6.58 -14.28
N ASP A 221 -9.72 -7.75 -13.73
CA ASP A 221 -10.50 -8.35 -12.66
C ASP A 221 -10.33 -7.58 -11.35
N TYR A 222 -9.11 -7.10 -11.09
CA TYR A 222 -8.85 -6.21 -9.95
C TYR A 222 -9.52 -4.86 -10.14
N THR A 223 -9.48 -4.29 -11.36
CA THR A 223 -10.21 -3.06 -11.67
C THR A 223 -11.72 -3.23 -11.47
N ALA A 224 -12.29 -4.36 -11.89
CA ALA A 224 -13.70 -4.70 -11.65
C ALA A 224 -13.99 -4.81 -10.14
N LEU A 225 -13.09 -5.40 -9.35
CA LEU A 225 -13.18 -5.43 -7.89
C LEU A 225 -13.21 -4.05 -7.26
N ILE A 226 -12.34 -3.12 -7.68
CA ILE A 226 -12.38 -1.73 -7.20
C ILE A 226 -13.70 -1.07 -7.59
N SER A 227 -14.18 -1.29 -8.81
CA SER A 227 -15.47 -0.75 -9.27
C SER A 227 -16.62 -1.26 -8.40
N SER A 228 -16.70 -2.56 -8.13
CA SER A 228 -17.74 -3.12 -7.25
C SER A 228 -17.62 -2.60 -5.82
N TRP A 229 -16.41 -2.34 -5.33
CA TRP A 229 -16.23 -1.72 -4.01
C TRP A 229 -16.80 -0.30 -3.95
N ILE A 230 -16.59 0.50 -5.00
CA ILE A 230 -17.23 1.83 -5.13
C ILE A 230 -18.75 1.70 -5.07
N GLU A 231 -19.34 0.74 -5.78
CA GLU A 231 -20.79 0.50 -5.76
C GLU A 231 -21.30 0.10 -4.36
N LEU A 232 -20.56 -0.75 -3.63
CA LEU A 232 -20.91 -1.09 -2.25
C LEU A 232 -20.92 0.15 -1.35
N GLU A 233 -19.85 0.96 -1.41
CA GLU A 233 -19.74 2.15 -0.56
C GLU A 233 -20.83 3.17 -0.91
N ARG A 234 -21.17 3.31 -2.20
CA ARG A 234 -22.32 4.12 -2.66
C ARG A 234 -23.64 3.60 -2.11
N ALA A 235 -23.89 2.28 -2.19
CA ALA A 235 -25.10 1.66 -1.66
C ALA A 235 -25.25 1.82 -0.13
N LYS A 236 -24.14 2.09 0.57
CA LYS A 236 -24.08 2.35 2.01
C LYS A 236 -23.95 3.84 2.36
N ASP A 237 -24.19 4.74 1.40
CA ASP A 237 -24.08 6.20 1.56
C ASP A 237 -22.73 6.63 2.15
N TRP A 238 -21.67 5.91 1.78
CA TRP A 238 -20.29 6.18 2.19
C TRP A 238 -20.08 6.18 3.71
N THR A 239 -21.02 5.56 4.44
CA THR A 239 -20.98 5.48 5.90
C THR A 239 -19.97 4.45 6.36
N TYR A 240 -19.37 4.66 7.54
CA TYR A 240 -18.48 3.66 8.14
C TYR A 240 -19.26 2.81 9.14
N THR A 241 -19.04 1.50 9.11
CA THR A 241 -19.52 0.64 10.19
C THR A 241 -18.56 0.74 11.39
N PRO A 242 -19.07 0.98 12.61
CA PRO A 242 -18.22 1.01 13.81
C PRO A 242 -17.53 -0.34 14.07
N ARG A 243 -18.22 -1.44 13.73
CA ARG A 243 -17.65 -2.79 13.73
C ARG A 243 -17.01 -3.02 12.37
N GLY A 244 -15.71 -3.30 12.38
CA GLY A 244 -14.99 -3.74 11.20
C GLY A 244 -15.08 -5.25 10.99
N ILE A 245 -14.42 -5.70 9.93
CA ILE A 245 -14.22 -7.12 9.64
C ILE A 245 -13.49 -7.81 10.81
N SER A 246 -13.81 -9.09 11.07
CA SER A 246 -13.20 -9.87 12.15
C SER A 246 -11.66 -9.86 12.08
N PRO A 247 -10.96 -9.64 13.21
CA PRO A 247 -9.49 -9.73 13.26
C PRO A 247 -8.98 -11.17 13.38
N LYS A 248 -9.86 -12.17 13.58
CA LYS A 248 -9.46 -13.57 13.75
C LYS A 248 -8.69 -14.06 12.52
N ASN A 249 -7.48 -14.56 12.72
CA ASN A 249 -6.57 -15.04 11.65
C ASN A 249 -6.15 -13.98 10.63
N ARG A 250 -6.37 -12.69 10.90
CA ARG A 250 -5.94 -11.60 10.01
C ARG A 250 -4.43 -11.62 9.80
N PRO A 251 -3.90 -11.38 8.57
CA PRO A 251 -2.47 -11.20 8.35
C PRO A 251 -1.87 -10.15 9.28
N LYS A 252 -0.68 -10.44 9.83
CA LYS A 252 0.00 -9.55 10.77
C LYS A 252 0.37 -8.21 10.11
N GLU A 253 0.70 -8.25 8.82
CA GLU A 253 1.03 -7.10 7.98
C GLU A 253 -0.15 -6.15 7.88
N LEU A 254 -1.36 -6.69 7.68
CA LEU A 254 -2.57 -5.89 7.66
C LEU A 254 -2.85 -5.27 9.04
N SER A 255 -2.67 -6.02 10.12
CA SER A 255 -2.85 -5.50 11.48
C SER A 255 -1.87 -4.37 11.81
N PHE A 256 -0.61 -4.53 11.40
CA PHE A 256 0.43 -3.51 11.53
C PHE A 256 0.09 -2.27 10.70
N TRP A 257 -0.26 -2.43 9.43
CA TRP A 257 -0.66 -1.33 8.54
C TRP A 257 -1.85 -0.54 9.11
N ILE A 258 -2.89 -1.25 9.57
CA ILE A 258 -4.07 -0.66 10.22
C ILE A 258 -3.68 0.18 11.44
N THR A 259 -2.80 -0.35 12.29
CA THR A 259 -2.38 0.31 13.53
C THR A 259 -1.46 1.50 13.26
N ASN A 260 -0.65 1.44 12.20
CA ASN A 260 0.27 2.50 11.79
C ASN A 260 -0.35 3.51 10.83
N CYS A 261 -1.62 3.86 11.03
CA CYS A 261 -2.34 4.88 10.25
C CYS A 261 -2.49 4.57 8.75
N ARG A 262 -2.49 3.28 8.35
CA ARG A 262 -2.84 2.87 6.98
C ARG A 262 -2.00 3.56 5.91
N TYR A 263 -2.66 4.07 4.87
CA TYR A 263 -2.09 4.88 3.80
C TYR A 263 -1.78 6.33 4.21
N ASP A 264 -2.18 6.80 5.40
CA ASP A 264 -1.88 8.17 5.84
C ASP A 264 -0.39 8.34 6.20
N ARG A 265 0.32 7.22 6.41
CA ARG A 265 1.75 7.18 6.69
C ARG A 265 2.54 6.71 5.48
N ARG A 266 3.54 7.50 5.09
CA ARG A 266 4.45 7.17 3.99
C ARG A 266 5.21 5.88 4.29
N ASN A 267 5.42 5.04 3.27
CA ASN A 267 6.18 3.79 3.35
C ASN A 267 5.65 2.80 4.40
N ASN A 268 4.35 2.84 4.70
CA ASN A 268 3.73 1.91 5.64
C ASN A 268 3.33 0.56 5.00
N ASP A 269 3.49 0.44 3.68
CA ASP A 269 3.20 -0.78 2.93
C ASP A 269 4.19 -1.89 3.30
N PRO A 270 3.73 -3.14 3.43
CA PRO A 270 4.62 -4.26 3.64
C PRO A 270 5.52 -4.43 2.42
N LYS A 271 6.81 -4.65 2.68
CA LYS A 271 7.79 -5.01 1.65
C LYS A 271 7.97 -6.52 1.68
N PHE A 272 7.42 -7.21 0.69
CA PHE A 272 7.54 -8.67 0.61
C PHE A 272 8.82 -9.08 -0.09
N GLN A 273 9.62 -9.91 0.56
CA GLN A 273 10.53 -10.81 -0.15
C GLN A 273 9.72 -12.01 -0.67
N PRO A 274 10.23 -12.78 -1.66
CA PRO A 274 9.50 -13.91 -2.23
C PRO A 274 8.98 -14.92 -1.18
N TYR A 275 9.78 -15.22 -0.16
CA TYR A 275 9.39 -16.09 0.95
C TYR A 275 8.27 -15.50 1.81
N ASP A 276 8.31 -14.19 2.06
CA ASP A 276 7.29 -13.51 2.87
C ASP A 276 5.94 -13.47 2.15
N LEU A 277 5.96 -13.35 0.81
CA LEU A 277 4.76 -13.36 -0.02
C LEU A 277 4.03 -14.70 0.07
N ASP A 278 4.76 -15.81 0.07
CA ASP A 278 4.19 -17.17 0.23
C ASP A 278 3.48 -17.36 1.56
N HIS A 279 4.06 -16.84 2.64
CA HIS A 279 3.43 -16.88 3.95
C HIS A 279 2.21 -15.94 4.02
N PHE A 280 2.35 -14.74 3.44
CA PHE A 280 1.28 -13.75 3.39
C PHE A 280 0.04 -14.26 2.66
N ARG A 281 0.18 -14.83 1.45
CA ARG A 281 -0.96 -15.38 0.69
C ARG A 281 -1.71 -16.47 1.45
N LYS A 282 -0.98 -17.38 2.12
CA LYS A 282 -1.57 -18.47 2.92
C LYS A 282 -2.35 -17.92 4.12
N ASN A 283 -1.79 -16.91 4.80
CA ASN A 283 -2.46 -16.23 5.90
C ASN A 283 -3.69 -15.45 5.41
N PHE A 284 -3.59 -14.79 4.26
CA PHE A 284 -4.71 -14.08 3.64
C PHE A 284 -5.84 -15.06 3.29
N MET A 285 -5.56 -16.17 2.62
CA MET A 285 -6.59 -17.18 2.28
C MET A 285 -7.21 -17.79 3.53
N THR A 286 -6.41 -18.08 4.56
CA THR A 286 -6.92 -18.55 5.85
C THR A 286 -7.87 -17.51 6.47
N TRP A 287 -7.48 -16.25 6.49
CA TRP A 287 -8.33 -15.16 7.00
C TRP A 287 -9.61 -15.04 6.18
N TRP A 288 -9.50 -14.94 4.86
CA TRP A 288 -10.62 -14.79 3.94
C TRP A 288 -11.64 -15.92 4.08
N ASN A 289 -11.18 -17.17 4.20
CA ASN A 289 -12.05 -18.32 4.46
C ASN A 289 -12.79 -18.23 5.81
N ASN A 290 -12.17 -17.65 6.84
CA ASN A 290 -12.82 -17.42 8.14
C ASN A 290 -13.84 -16.28 8.13
N LEU A 291 -13.81 -15.40 7.13
CA LEU A 291 -14.79 -14.32 6.96
C LEU A 291 -16.04 -14.77 6.23
N GLN A 292 -15.98 -15.93 5.56
CA GLN A 292 -17.09 -16.39 4.75
C GLN A 292 -18.33 -16.68 5.60
N PRO A 293 -19.52 -16.31 5.11
CA PRO A 293 -20.76 -16.57 5.82
C PRO A 293 -21.06 -18.07 5.86
N SER A 294 -21.82 -18.48 6.88
CA SER A 294 -22.17 -19.89 7.14
C SER A 294 -22.83 -20.57 5.94
N TRP A 295 -23.71 -19.85 5.23
CA TRP A 295 -24.39 -20.37 4.04
C TRP A 295 -23.43 -20.71 2.90
N ARG A 296 -22.26 -20.06 2.84
CA ARG A 296 -21.23 -20.38 1.86
C ARG A 296 -20.41 -21.60 2.29
N LEU A 297 -20.02 -21.64 3.57
CA LEU A 297 -19.23 -22.75 4.12
C LEU A 297 -19.97 -24.09 4.05
N ASN A 298 -21.30 -24.06 4.10
CA ASN A 298 -22.13 -25.26 4.04
C ASN A 298 -22.45 -25.75 2.62
N ASN A 299 -22.06 -25.00 1.58
CA ASN A 299 -22.40 -25.27 0.19
C ASN A 299 -21.14 -25.17 -0.68
N PRO A 300 -20.40 -26.27 -0.87
CA PRO A 300 -19.17 -26.27 -1.68
C PRO A 300 -19.43 -25.94 -3.15
N ASP A 301 -20.66 -26.09 -3.64
CA ASP A 301 -21.06 -25.79 -5.02
C ASP A 301 -21.24 -24.27 -5.29
N LEU A 302 -21.11 -23.41 -4.27
CA LEU A 302 -21.17 -21.94 -4.38
C LEU A 302 -19.80 -21.31 -4.71
N MET A 303 -18.91 -22.05 -5.39
CA MET A 303 -17.63 -21.51 -5.84
C MET A 303 -17.81 -20.55 -7.02
N PRO A 304 -16.91 -19.56 -7.19
CA PRO A 304 -16.92 -18.67 -8.35
C PRO A 304 -17.01 -19.47 -9.66
N GLY A 305 -17.92 -19.08 -10.56
CA GLY A 305 -18.11 -19.73 -11.85
C GLY A 305 -19.04 -20.95 -11.85
N GLN A 306 -19.41 -21.51 -10.69
CA GLN A 306 -20.44 -22.54 -10.60
C GLN A 306 -21.78 -21.86 -10.34
N GLY A 307 -22.55 -21.67 -11.42
CA GLY A 307 -23.84 -20.99 -11.43
C GLY A 307 -24.79 -21.59 -10.40
N SER A 308 -24.87 -20.96 -9.23
CA SER A 308 -25.70 -21.47 -8.15
C SER A 308 -27.14 -21.06 -8.40
N GLY A 309 -27.98 -22.04 -8.74
CA GLY A 309 -29.43 -21.87 -8.83
C GLY A 309 -30.07 -21.52 -7.48
N SER A 310 -29.35 -21.70 -6.37
CA SER A 310 -29.68 -21.13 -5.06
C SER A 310 -29.03 -19.76 -4.93
N GLY A 311 -29.83 -18.69 -4.90
CA GLY A 311 -29.33 -17.32 -4.72
C GLY A 311 -28.50 -17.12 -3.43
N PHE A 312 -27.87 -15.96 -3.32
CA PHE A 312 -27.08 -15.59 -2.14
C PHE A 312 -27.89 -15.70 -0.84
N GLY A 313 -27.23 -16.12 0.25
CA GLY A 313 -27.85 -16.12 1.57
C GLY A 313 -28.10 -14.70 2.10
N THR A 314 -28.96 -14.59 3.11
CA THR A 314 -29.30 -13.30 3.74
C THR A 314 -28.35 -12.91 4.87
N GLU A 315 -27.65 -13.88 5.47
CA GLU A 315 -26.75 -13.66 6.60
C GLU A 315 -25.30 -13.44 6.13
N TRP A 316 -24.90 -12.18 5.95
CA TRP A 316 -23.54 -11.81 5.51
C TRP A 316 -22.53 -11.65 6.65
N GLY A 317 -23.00 -11.64 7.90
CA GLY A 317 -22.15 -11.57 9.08
C GLY A 317 -21.22 -10.35 9.07
N THR A 318 -19.91 -10.59 9.18
CA THR A 318 -18.91 -9.51 9.21
C THR A 318 -18.61 -8.89 7.85
N LEU A 319 -19.09 -9.48 6.75
CA LEU A 319 -18.92 -8.92 5.41
C LEU A 319 -19.93 -7.81 5.09
N ASP A 320 -21.02 -7.69 5.86
CA ASP A 320 -21.92 -6.53 5.78
C ASP A 320 -21.33 -5.32 6.54
N THR A 321 -20.15 -4.89 6.09
CA THR A 321 -19.41 -3.75 6.65
C THR A 321 -18.94 -2.82 5.54
N SER A 322 -18.86 -1.53 5.84
CA SER A 322 -18.50 -0.47 4.89
C SER A 322 -17.48 0.49 5.50
N GLY A 323 -16.85 1.29 4.64
CA GLY A 323 -15.85 2.27 5.03
C GLY A 323 -14.47 1.67 5.32
N LYS A 324 -13.62 2.47 5.98
CA LYS A 324 -12.20 2.17 6.23
C LYS A 324 -11.88 0.90 7.05
N ASN A 325 -12.91 0.28 7.64
CA ASN A 325 -12.79 -0.94 8.45
C ASN A 325 -13.51 -2.14 7.81
N GLY A 326 -14.14 -1.94 6.66
CA GLY A 326 -14.81 -2.97 5.87
C GLY A 326 -13.90 -3.54 4.79
N TRP A 327 -14.46 -3.69 3.59
CA TRP A 327 -13.84 -4.33 2.42
C TRP A 327 -12.51 -3.74 1.97
N LEU A 328 -12.25 -2.46 2.28
CA LEU A 328 -10.93 -1.84 2.10
C LEU A 328 -9.80 -2.76 2.59
N SER A 329 -9.96 -3.40 3.76
CA SER A 329 -8.91 -4.25 4.33
C SER A 329 -8.61 -5.49 3.49
N VAL A 330 -9.64 -6.08 2.88
CA VAL A 330 -9.51 -7.27 2.02
C VAL A 330 -8.83 -6.90 0.71
N ILE A 331 -9.29 -5.81 0.09
CA ILE A 331 -8.79 -5.33 -1.20
C ILE A 331 -7.33 -4.87 -1.08
N VAL A 332 -6.96 -4.23 0.03
CA VAL A 332 -5.57 -3.87 0.31
C VAL A 332 -4.65 -5.09 0.37
N CYS A 333 -5.10 -6.20 0.96
CA CYS A 333 -4.31 -7.43 0.94
C CYS A 333 -4.13 -7.99 -0.47
N LEU A 334 -5.18 -7.97 -1.30
CA LEU A 334 -5.10 -8.39 -2.71
C LEU A 334 -4.20 -7.46 -3.53
N LYS A 335 -4.24 -6.14 -3.29
CA LYS A 335 -3.32 -5.17 -3.87
C LYS A 335 -1.87 -5.55 -3.57
N TRP A 336 -1.54 -5.77 -2.30
CA TRP A 336 -0.16 -6.10 -1.93
C TRP A 336 0.30 -7.43 -2.51
N TRP A 337 -0.59 -8.43 -2.57
CA TRP A 337 -0.28 -9.70 -3.21
C TRP A 337 -0.01 -9.48 -4.71
N GLY A 338 -0.88 -8.78 -5.43
CA GLY A 338 -0.73 -8.53 -6.87
C GLY A 338 0.50 -7.69 -7.23
N ILE A 339 0.87 -6.72 -6.37
CA ILE A 339 2.13 -5.97 -6.50
C ILE A 339 3.33 -6.87 -6.20
N GLY A 340 3.26 -7.68 -5.13
CA GLY A 340 4.34 -8.56 -4.69
C GLY A 340 4.71 -9.65 -5.71
N LEU A 341 3.77 -10.05 -6.57
CA LEU A 341 4.04 -10.99 -7.66
C LEU A 341 4.96 -10.41 -8.74
N GLY A 342 4.94 -9.09 -8.99
CA GLY A 342 5.71 -8.49 -10.07
C GLY A 342 5.48 -9.19 -11.42
N ASP A 343 6.58 -9.67 -12.02
CA ASP A 343 6.57 -10.39 -13.31
C ASP A 343 5.96 -11.80 -13.22
N ASP A 344 5.81 -12.37 -12.02
CA ASP A 344 5.22 -13.70 -11.81
C ASP A 344 3.68 -13.71 -11.91
N ARG A 345 3.06 -12.61 -12.34
CA ARG A 345 1.59 -12.50 -12.48
C ARG A 345 1.00 -13.44 -13.54
N GLU A 346 1.80 -13.90 -14.50
CA GLU A 346 1.37 -14.92 -15.48
C GLU A 346 1.79 -16.35 -15.08
N SER A 347 2.33 -16.53 -13.86
CA SER A 347 2.63 -17.85 -13.32
C SER A 347 1.42 -18.46 -12.61
N ALA A 348 1.58 -19.71 -12.14
CA ALA A 348 0.59 -20.35 -11.27
C ALA A 348 0.29 -19.56 -9.98
N LEU A 349 1.25 -18.77 -9.48
CA LEU A 349 1.00 -17.87 -8.33
C LEU A 349 0.10 -16.69 -8.72
N GLY A 350 0.22 -16.24 -9.96
CA GLY A 350 -0.68 -15.25 -10.55
C GLY A 350 -2.09 -15.78 -10.77
N ASP A 351 -2.23 -17.04 -11.21
CA ASP A 351 -3.53 -17.72 -11.28
C ASP A 351 -4.20 -17.83 -9.91
N GLU A 352 -3.44 -18.17 -8.87
CA GLU A 352 -3.95 -18.23 -7.50
C GLU A 352 -4.44 -16.85 -7.01
N TRP A 353 -3.68 -15.79 -7.33
CA TRP A 353 -4.07 -14.42 -7.02
C TRP A 353 -5.33 -13.99 -7.79
N ARG A 354 -5.41 -14.28 -9.10
CA ARG A 354 -6.61 -14.02 -9.91
C ARG A 354 -7.83 -14.74 -9.35
N GLY A 355 -7.70 -16.01 -9.01
CA GLY A 355 -8.77 -16.78 -8.37
C GLY A 355 -9.23 -16.16 -7.04
N ALA A 356 -8.31 -15.62 -6.23
CA ALA A 356 -8.67 -14.90 -5.01
C ALA A 356 -9.38 -13.56 -5.30
N VAL A 357 -8.97 -12.82 -6.33
CA VAL A 357 -9.65 -11.59 -6.78
C VAL A 357 -11.07 -11.90 -7.25
N GLU A 358 -11.24 -12.92 -8.11
CA GLU A 358 -12.54 -13.39 -8.59
C GLU A 358 -13.46 -13.81 -7.46
N ASP A 359 -12.92 -14.50 -6.46
CA ASP A 359 -13.68 -14.94 -5.28
C ASP A 359 -14.20 -13.78 -4.43
N VAL A 360 -13.33 -12.80 -4.17
CA VAL A 360 -13.69 -11.58 -3.43
C VAL A 360 -14.70 -10.75 -4.22
N LEU A 361 -14.50 -10.62 -5.54
CA LEU A 361 -15.42 -9.92 -6.45
C LEU A 361 -16.80 -10.59 -6.46
N PHE A 362 -16.87 -11.91 -6.54
CA PHE A 362 -18.11 -12.68 -6.48
C PHE A 362 -18.89 -12.40 -5.19
N MET A 363 -18.21 -12.45 -4.04
CA MET A 363 -18.84 -12.17 -2.75
C MET A 363 -19.31 -10.72 -2.62
N LEU A 364 -18.51 -9.77 -3.11
CA LEU A 364 -18.84 -8.35 -3.07
C LEU A 364 -20.08 -8.05 -3.93
N ASN A 365 -20.14 -8.59 -5.15
CA ASN A 365 -21.29 -8.46 -6.05
C ASN A 365 -22.55 -9.10 -5.47
N GLY A 366 -22.42 -10.24 -4.78
CA GLY A 366 -23.56 -10.85 -4.08
C GLY A 366 -24.11 -9.96 -2.98
N LEU A 367 -23.24 -9.31 -2.20
CA LEU A 367 -23.67 -8.39 -1.15
C LEU A 367 -24.40 -7.18 -1.74
N ILE A 368 -23.84 -6.58 -2.80
CA ILE A 368 -24.46 -5.45 -3.51
C ILE A 368 -25.83 -5.83 -4.07
N SER A 369 -25.96 -7.05 -4.62
CA SER A 369 -27.22 -7.56 -5.15
C SER A 369 -28.29 -7.67 -4.05
N VAL A 370 -27.92 -8.17 -2.86
CA VAL A 370 -28.84 -8.26 -1.71
C VAL A 370 -29.22 -6.87 -1.18
N LEU A 371 -28.29 -5.92 -1.13
CA LEU A 371 -28.58 -4.54 -0.70
C LEU A 371 -29.52 -3.82 -1.67
N SER A 372 -29.35 -4.07 -2.98
CA SER A 372 -30.20 -3.48 -4.02
C SER A 372 -31.63 -4.03 -4.02
N GLN A 373 -31.86 -5.22 -3.48
CA GLN A 373 -33.21 -5.81 -3.34
C GLN A 373 -33.97 -5.29 -2.11
N ASN A 374 -33.27 -4.71 -1.13
CA ASN A 374 -33.86 -4.26 0.13
C ASN A 374 -34.17 -2.76 0.17
N ASN A 375 -33.69 -1.99 -0.82
CA ASN A 375 -33.99 -0.57 -1.01
C ASN A 375 -35.10 -0.42 -2.06
#